data_AF-A0A423VPJ9-F1
#
_entry.id   AF-A0A423VPJ9-F1
#
_cell.length_a   1.000
_cell.length_b   1.000
_cell.length_c   1.000
_cell.angle_alpha   90.00
_cell.angle_beta   90.00
_cell.angle_gamma   90.00
#
_symmetry.space_group_name_H-M   'P 1'
#
loop_
_entity.id
_entity.type
_entity.pdbx_description
1 polymer ?
#
loop_
_entity_poly.entity_id
_entity_poly.type
_entity_poly.pdbx_seq_one_letter_code
_entity_poly.pdbx_strand_id
1 'polypeptide(L)'
;MAPTAASVDGLIGPMSSLGTSVAAERTFATPLAEIEAFVQSVEQSALLARQVQFNHTRALSEVEEVRSLVSKLVEATRLIDATVDEVQRNIEARSTVQSLVGPEEKPSPIVQGLLAHFDHKITSIARKVLETSKSEDKYTLPRIAEECYKETRSNGQLDPDECQAPFDEAPLSGPHDPDYKCKEYYDHLKCLDLDEGYAKSSADEARIRKGQIWLHYWLQILNTCPGGPTLFSETVCPVGDMPHYLFRVFDHTSTSKSNEHMVASQASICEAVGNRTDLLSLDKQAAVGMLYKHLKWFTFDDPKAPGNLTSWTSSLLYAIQYAIYRCHKDALDPSDVNICVVDTTKFPRGQFARDAHLISELMSYATGIPDVSNFFRFRLENEKYYNGEFLSQGLNSTMQKAGTHGRNEFWSYGRYGLLSSTPPKMSSAQQRRLREGVFKKLP
;
A
#
# COMPACT_ATOMS: atom_id res chain seq x y z
N MET A 1 31.45 34.63 44.70
CA MET A 1 32.43 35.07 45.72
C MET A 1 33.66 35.60 44.98
N ALA A 2 34.08 36.81 45.36
CA ALA A 2 35.26 37.58 44.93
C ALA A 2 35.31 38.08 43.47
N PRO A 3 35.26 39.42 43.24
CA PRO A 3 35.68 40.05 42.00
C PRO A 3 37.13 40.55 42.11
N THR A 4 37.96 40.29 41.11
CA THR A 4 39.26 40.93 40.94
C THR A 4 39.36 41.46 39.52
N ALA A 5 39.05 42.74 39.35
CA ALA A 5 39.49 43.50 38.20
C ALA A 5 40.20 44.74 38.75
N ALA A 6 41.53 44.68 38.66
CA ALA A 6 42.43 45.78 38.96
C ALA A 6 42.18 46.94 37.99
N SER A 7 42.15 48.15 38.55
CA SER A 7 42.09 49.42 37.83
C SER A 7 43.29 49.56 36.88
N VAL A 8 42.99 50.03 35.67
CA VAL A 8 43.95 50.34 34.59
C VAL A 8 44.36 51.82 34.66
N ASP A 9 44.36 52.43 35.85
CA ASP A 9 44.67 53.86 36.04
C ASP A 9 46.19 54.15 36.18
N GLY A 10 47.07 53.20 35.85
CA GLY A 10 48.52 53.35 36.02
C GLY A 10 49.33 53.64 34.76
N LEU A 11 48.73 53.63 33.56
CA LEU A 11 49.49 53.56 32.30
C LEU A 11 49.67 54.89 31.54
N ILE A 12 49.21 56.01 32.10
CA ILE A 12 49.48 57.35 31.55
C ILE A 12 50.04 58.21 32.68
N GLY A 13 51.37 58.35 32.71
CA GLY A 13 52.06 59.25 33.61
C GLY A 13 51.67 60.72 33.39
N PRO A 14 51.83 61.59 34.41
CA PRO A 14 51.47 62.99 34.30
C PRO A 14 52.47 63.76 33.43
N MET A 15 52.14 63.91 32.15
CA MET A 15 52.68 65.00 31.33
C MET A 15 51.98 66.29 31.74
N SER A 16 52.40 66.91 32.83
CA SER A 16 52.01 68.28 33.19
C SER A 16 52.98 68.88 34.22
N SER A 17 53.95 69.67 33.75
CA SER A 17 54.39 70.95 34.34
C SER A 17 55.84 71.30 33.93
N LEU A 18 56.02 71.91 32.76
CA LEU A 18 57.20 72.73 32.49
C LEU A 18 56.99 74.10 33.19
N GLY A 19 57.38 74.16 34.46
CA GLY A 19 57.55 75.42 35.19
C GLY A 19 59.00 75.89 35.04
N THR A 20 59.19 76.97 34.27
CA THR A 20 60.45 77.70 34.17
C THR A 20 60.84 78.32 35.51
N SER A 21 62.01 77.98 36.05
CA SER A 21 62.72 78.86 37.00
C SER A 21 64.23 78.64 36.89
N VAL A 22 64.92 79.77 36.70
CA VAL A 22 66.34 79.94 36.49
C VAL A 22 67.05 80.09 37.83
N ALA A 23 68.07 79.27 38.10
CA ALA A 23 69.39 79.72 38.58
C ALA A 23 70.27 78.49 38.86
N ALA A 24 71.48 78.56 38.34
CA ALA A 24 72.42 77.47 38.15
C ALA A 24 73.11 77.00 39.44
N GLU A 25 73.40 75.70 39.46
CA GLU A 25 74.62 75.01 39.92
C GLU A 25 74.26 73.62 40.44
N ARG A 26 74.14 72.64 39.53
CA ARG A 26 74.06 71.22 39.91
C ARG A 26 74.84 70.33 38.94
N THR A 27 75.88 69.75 39.53
CA THR A 27 76.57 68.49 39.28
C THR A 27 75.95 67.54 38.23
N PHE A 28 76.77 67.19 37.23
CA PHE A 28 76.49 66.36 36.05
C PHE A 28 76.18 64.85 36.31
N ALA A 29 75.62 64.46 37.45
CA ALA A 29 75.46 63.04 37.81
C ALA A 29 74.02 62.48 37.73
N THR A 30 73.02 63.31 37.46
CA THR A 30 71.58 62.94 37.50
C THR A 30 70.88 62.53 36.19
N PRO A 31 71.32 62.87 34.96
CA PRO A 31 70.58 62.49 33.75
C PRO A 31 70.66 61.00 33.40
N LEU A 32 71.78 60.35 33.75
CA LEU A 32 72.06 58.98 33.32
C LEU A 32 71.18 57.95 34.04
N ALA A 33 70.95 58.14 35.35
CA ALA A 33 70.13 57.24 36.16
C ALA A 33 68.64 57.30 35.78
N GLU A 34 68.15 58.48 35.37
CA GLU A 34 66.78 58.64 34.87
C GLU A 34 66.59 57.98 33.49
N ILE A 35 67.61 58.07 32.62
CA ILE A 35 67.62 57.36 31.33
C ILE A 35 67.68 55.85 31.55
N GLU A 36 68.49 55.36 32.49
CA GLU A 36 68.62 53.94 32.79
C GLU A 36 67.33 53.36 33.39
N ALA A 37 66.68 54.09 34.29
CA ALA A 37 65.36 53.73 34.81
C ALA A 37 64.26 53.74 33.72
N PHE A 38 64.33 54.69 32.78
CA PHE A 38 63.42 54.73 31.64
C PHE A 38 63.64 53.53 30.71
N VAL A 39 64.89 53.18 30.40
CA VAL A 39 65.22 52.01 29.58
C VAL A 39 64.72 50.72 30.24
N GLN A 40 64.94 50.53 31.54
CA GLN A 40 64.43 49.37 32.28
C GLN A 40 62.89 49.29 32.28
N SER A 41 62.21 50.43 32.40
CA SER A 41 60.74 50.51 32.33
C SER A 41 60.20 50.12 30.95
N VAL A 42 60.87 50.56 29.88
CA VAL A 42 60.52 50.20 28.49
C VAL A 42 60.77 48.72 28.24
N GLU A 43 61.87 48.15 28.76
CA GLU A 43 62.16 46.72 28.66
C GLU A 43 61.11 45.87 29.39
N GLN A 44 60.71 46.24 30.61
CA GLN A 44 59.63 45.58 31.34
C GLN A 44 58.30 45.66 30.57
N SER A 45 57.97 46.84 30.02
CA SER A 45 56.75 47.03 29.24
C SER A 45 56.76 46.18 27.97
N ALA A 46 57.90 46.04 27.30
CA ALA A 46 58.05 45.18 26.13
C ALA A 46 57.91 43.69 26.49
N LEU A 47 58.40 43.28 27.66
CA LEU A 47 58.28 41.91 28.17
C LEU A 47 56.82 41.56 28.51
N LEU A 48 56.11 42.47 29.20
CA LEU A 48 54.68 42.36 29.46
C LEU A 48 53.86 42.31 28.16
N ALA A 49 54.17 43.16 27.18
CA ALA A 49 53.49 43.16 25.88
C ALA A 49 53.66 41.82 25.15
N ARG A 50 54.86 41.23 25.15
CA ARG A 50 55.09 39.89 24.58
C ARG A 50 54.30 38.80 25.31
N GLN A 51 54.20 38.90 26.63
CA GLN A 51 53.47 37.94 27.45
C GLN A 51 51.95 38.02 27.21
N VAL A 52 51.40 39.24 27.09
CA VAL A 52 50.01 39.49 26.71
C VAL A 52 49.73 38.96 25.30
N GLN A 53 50.61 39.21 24.34
CA GLN A 53 50.45 38.74 22.97
C GLN A 53 50.49 37.20 22.89
N PHE A 54 51.40 36.55 23.61
CA PHE A 54 51.46 35.08 23.71
C PHE A 54 50.17 34.49 24.30
N ASN A 55 49.68 35.06 25.40
CA ASN A 55 48.42 34.64 26.03
C ASN A 55 47.21 34.86 25.11
N HIS A 56 47.18 35.94 24.33
CA HIS A 56 46.13 36.21 23.36
C HIS A 56 46.11 35.18 22.21
N THR A 57 47.27 34.85 21.63
CA THR A 57 47.38 33.79 20.62
C THR A 57 46.99 32.42 21.15
N ARG A 58 47.35 32.10 22.40
CA ARG A 58 46.94 30.87 23.06
C ARG A 58 45.43 30.80 23.25
N ALA A 59 44.82 31.88 23.76
CA ALA A 59 43.38 31.97 23.94
C ALA A 59 42.62 31.86 22.60
N LEU A 60 43.13 32.44 21.51
CA LEU A 60 42.55 32.29 20.17
C LEU A 60 42.60 30.84 19.69
N SER A 61 43.72 30.14 19.88
CA SER A 61 43.84 28.71 19.54
C SER A 61 42.89 27.84 20.36
N GLU A 62 42.74 28.12 21.66
CA GLU A 62 41.80 27.40 22.54
C GLU A 62 40.33 27.67 22.11
N VAL A 63 40.00 28.88 21.68
CA VAL A 63 38.67 29.23 21.14
C VAL A 63 38.38 28.52 19.81
N GLU A 64 39.36 28.41 18.91
CA GLU A 64 39.23 27.65 17.66
C GLU A 64 39.02 26.16 17.92
N GLU A 65 39.74 25.59 18.89
CA GLU A 65 39.57 24.20 19.32
C GLU A 65 38.16 23.96 19.90
N VAL A 66 37.69 24.85 20.78
CA VAL A 66 36.32 24.80 21.31
C VAL A 66 35.28 24.91 20.19
N ARG A 67 35.46 25.81 19.22
CA ARG A 67 34.55 25.95 18.07
C ARG A 67 34.52 24.69 17.20
N SER A 68 35.67 24.06 16.99
CA SER A 68 35.77 22.77 16.30
C SER A 68 35.02 21.66 17.04
N LEU A 69 35.18 21.58 18.37
CA LEU A 69 34.45 20.64 19.22
C LEU A 69 32.94 20.88 19.21
N VAL A 70 32.49 22.14 19.28
CA VAL A 70 31.06 22.50 19.16
C VAL A 70 30.51 22.08 17.81
N SER A 71 31.25 22.27 16.72
CA SER A 71 30.81 21.84 15.37
C SER A 71 30.66 20.33 15.27
N LYS A 72 31.59 19.56 15.85
CA LYS A 72 31.49 18.09 15.93
C LYS A 72 30.29 17.65 16.78
N LEU A 73 30.02 18.35 17.89
CA LEU A 73 28.87 18.06 18.75
C LEU A 73 27.55 18.29 18.02
N VAL A 74 27.42 19.40 17.28
CA VAL A 74 26.23 19.69 16.46
C VAL A 74 25.99 18.58 15.42
N GLU A 75 27.05 18.12 14.75
CA GLU A 75 26.90 17.03 13.77
C GLU A 75 26.54 15.69 14.45
N ALA A 76 27.11 15.40 15.62
CA ALA A 76 26.73 14.22 16.39
C ALA A 76 25.26 14.27 16.85
N THR A 77 24.78 15.43 17.30
CA THR A 77 23.37 15.63 17.65
C THR A 77 22.47 15.40 16.44
N ARG A 78 22.82 15.95 15.27
CA ARG A 78 22.06 15.74 14.02
C ARG A 78 21.97 14.27 13.62
N LEU A 79 23.05 13.50 13.78
CA LEU A 79 23.07 12.07 13.52
C LEU A 79 22.22 11.27 14.51
N ILE A 80 22.24 11.66 15.79
CA ILE A 80 21.40 11.04 16.83
C ILE A 80 19.93 11.30 16.52
N ASP A 81 19.55 12.54 16.24
CA ASP A 81 18.16 12.90 15.92
C ASP A 81 17.65 12.11 14.70
N ALA A 82 18.44 12.04 13.62
CA ALA A 82 18.09 11.25 12.45
C ALA A 82 17.95 9.74 12.75
N THR A 83 18.75 9.22 13.67
CA THR A 83 18.66 7.81 14.11
C THR A 83 17.41 7.58 14.95
N VAL A 84 17.07 8.51 15.85
CA VAL A 84 15.86 8.46 16.67
C VAL A 84 14.62 8.47 15.77
N ASP A 85 14.57 9.34 14.77
CA ASP A 85 13.47 9.41 13.82
C ASP A 85 13.31 8.13 12.99
N GLU A 86 14.42 7.48 12.60
CA GLU A 86 14.39 6.19 11.91
C GLU A 86 13.90 5.06 12.84
N VAL A 87 14.35 5.03 14.10
CA VAL A 87 13.89 4.04 15.08
C VAL A 87 12.39 4.20 15.35
N GLN A 88 11.92 5.45 15.50
CA GLN A 88 10.51 5.75 15.73
C GLN A 88 9.64 5.27 14.55
N ARG A 89 10.03 5.57 13.30
CA ARG A 89 9.34 5.07 12.10
C ARG A 89 9.31 3.55 12.03
N ASN A 90 10.38 2.88 12.46
CA ASN A 90 10.44 1.42 12.52
C ASN A 90 9.50 0.82 13.56
N ILE A 91 9.40 1.44 14.73
CA ILE A 91 8.48 1.02 15.79
C ILE A 91 7.04 1.17 15.31
N GLU A 92 6.70 2.29 14.67
CA GLU A 92 5.36 2.53 14.12
C GLU A 92 5.00 1.52 13.02
N ALA A 93 5.92 1.25 12.09
CA ALA A 93 5.72 0.24 11.05
C ALA A 93 5.48 -1.15 11.65
N ARG A 94 6.29 -1.58 12.63
CA ARG A 94 6.13 -2.88 13.31
C ARG A 94 4.83 -2.99 14.08
N SER A 95 4.45 -1.95 14.82
CA SER A 95 3.17 -1.89 15.54
C SER A 95 1.98 -2.04 14.59
N THR A 96 2.05 -1.37 13.43
CA THR A 96 1.03 -1.45 12.39
C THR A 96 0.93 -2.85 11.79
N VAL A 97 2.07 -3.49 11.47
CA VAL A 97 2.11 -4.88 10.98
C VAL A 97 1.56 -5.85 12.02
N GLN A 98 1.88 -5.66 13.30
CA GLN A 98 1.33 -6.49 14.37
C GLN A 98 -0.19 -6.36 14.48
N SER A 99 -0.73 -5.15 14.32
CA SER A 99 -2.19 -4.95 14.30
C SER A 99 -2.87 -5.65 13.12
N LEU A 100 -2.16 -5.78 11.98
CA LEU A 100 -2.66 -6.42 10.77
C LEU A 100 -2.65 -7.95 10.86
N VAL A 101 -1.60 -8.50 11.47
CA VAL A 101 -1.35 -9.94 11.61
C VAL A 101 -2.06 -10.56 12.82
N GLY A 102 -2.39 -9.75 13.83
CA GLY A 102 -2.79 -10.19 15.17
C GLY A 102 -4.25 -10.56 15.52
N PRO A 103 -5.30 -10.45 14.69
CA PRO A 103 -6.67 -10.68 15.22
C PRO A 103 -7.22 -12.11 15.25
N GLU A 104 -6.74 -13.05 14.42
CA GLU A 104 -7.38 -14.38 14.27
C GLU A 104 -6.39 -15.55 14.45
N GLU A 105 -6.96 -16.76 14.58
CA GLU A 105 -6.33 -18.06 14.91
C GLU A 105 -4.82 -18.14 14.68
N LYS A 106 -4.10 -18.70 15.66
CA LYS A 106 -2.65 -18.90 15.59
C LYS A 106 -2.25 -19.40 14.19
N PRO A 107 -1.50 -18.61 13.41
CA PRO A 107 -1.17 -18.98 12.03
C PRO A 107 -0.48 -20.34 12.01
N SER A 108 -0.63 -21.08 10.91
CA SER A 108 0.04 -22.38 10.77
C SER A 108 1.56 -22.24 11.01
N PRO A 109 2.25 -23.30 11.47
CA PRO A 109 3.70 -23.24 11.69
C PRO A 109 4.47 -22.75 10.45
N ILE A 110 3.98 -23.10 9.25
CA ILE A 110 4.54 -22.64 7.97
C ILE A 110 4.41 -21.12 7.84
N VAL A 111 3.23 -20.56 8.11
CA VAL A 111 2.99 -19.11 8.05
C VAL A 111 3.81 -18.38 9.11
N GLN A 112 3.93 -18.93 10.33
CA GLN A 112 4.77 -18.35 11.38
C GLN A 112 6.24 -18.28 10.95
N GLY A 113 6.76 -19.35 10.36
CA GLY A 113 8.12 -19.38 9.83
C GLY A 113 8.34 -18.35 8.72
N LEU A 114 7.35 -18.18 7.82
CA LEU A 114 7.40 -17.18 6.76
C LEU A 114 7.32 -15.74 7.29
N LEU A 115 6.43 -15.47 8.24
CA LEU A 115 6.33 -14.18 8.91
C LEU A 115 7.64 -13.80 9.61
N ALA A 116 8.26 -14.76 10.31
CA ALA A 116 9.55 -14.54 10.96
C ALA A 116 10.68 -14.30 9.94
N HIS A 117 10.71 -15.08 8.86
CA HIS A 117 11.71 -14.92 7.80
C HIS A 117 11.58 -13.57 7.08
N PHE A 118 10.36 -13.10 6.86
CA PHE A 118 10.08 -11.88 6.11
C PHE A 118 9.82 -10.63 6.97
N ASP A 119 9.97 -10.67 8.30
CA ASP A 119 9.67 -9.56 9.22
C ASP A 119 10.26 -8.22 8.75
N HIS A 120 11.55 -8.23 8.37
CA HIS A 120 12.24 -7.03 7.90
C HIS A 120 11.66 -6.49 6.59
N LYS A 121 11.31 -7.38 5.64
CA LYS A 121 10.75 -7.00 4.35
C LYS A 121 9.32 -6.48 4.48
N ILE A 122 8.49 -7.16 5.28
CA ILE A 122 7.13 -6.73 5.60
C ILE A 122 7.16 -5.37 6.31
N THR A 123 8.07 -5.17 7.28
CA THR A 123 8.26 -3.89 7.96
C THR A 123 8.71 -2.80 6.99
N SER A 124 9.59 -3.12 6.04
CA SER A 124 10.02 -2.17 5.00
C SER A 124 8.86 -1.77 4.08
N ILE A 125 8.01 -2.71 3.66
CA ILE A 125 6.80 -2.42 2.88
C ILE A 125 5.87 -1.49 3.69
N ALA A 126 5.60 -1.83 4.95
CA ALA A 126 4.76 -1.02 5.83
C ALA A 126 5.31 0.41 5.98
N ARG A 127 6.63 0.56 6.18
CA ARG A 127 7.29 1.86 6.28
C ARG A 127 7.11 2.69 5.01
N LYS A 128 7.36 2.12 3.83
CA LYS A 128 7.15 2.79 2.53
C LYS A 128 5.71 3.26 2.34
N VAL A 129 4.74 2.44 2.77
CA VAL A 129 3.31 2.82 2.69
C VAL A 129 3.00 3.95 3.67
N LEU A 130 3.51 3.92 4.89
CA LEU A 130 3.31 4.97 5.89
C LEU A 130 3.93 6.31 5.44
N GLU A 131 5.13 6.29 4.85
CA GLU A 131 5.80 7.50 4.34
C GLU A 131 5.07 8.14 3.16
N THR A 132 4.36 7.33 2.36
CA THR A 132 3.59 7.83 1.20
C THR A 132 2.14 8.14 1.53
N SER A 133 1.66 7.77 2.71
CA SER A 133 0.28 8.01 3.16
C SER A 133 0.23 9.31 3.96
N LYS A 134 -0.84 10.08 3.79
CA LYS A 134 -1.06 11.26 4.64
C LYS A 134 -1.45 10.78 6.04
N SER A 135 -1.01 11.49 7.10
CA SER A 135 -1.42 11.18 8.46
C SER A 135 -2.95 11.17 8.55
N GLU A 136 -3.53 10.08 9.05
CA GLU A 136 -4.99 9.79 9.14
C GLU A 136 -5.65 9.09 7.94
N ASP A 137 -4.91 8.41 7.07
CA ASP A 137 -5.54 7.58 6.05
C ASP A 137 -6.15 6.30 6.64
N LYS A 138 -7.49 6.23 6.69
CA LYS A 138 -8.30 5.06 7.07
C LYS A 138 -7.96 3.81 6.25
N TYR A 139 -7.31 3.97 5.08
CA TYR A 139 -6.92 2.89 4.18
C TYR A 139 -5.47 2.44 4.32
N THR A 140 -4.73 2.93 5.33
CA THR A 140 -3.32 2.56 5.56
C THR A 140 -3.14 1.05 5.74
N LEU A 141 -3.92 0.42 6.63
CA LEU A 141 -3.83 -1.02 6.91
C LEU A 141 -4.15 -1.87 5.67
N PRO A 142 -5.28 -1.66 4.95
CA PRO A 142 -5.54 -2.35 3.70
C PRO A 142 -4.44 -2.18 2.65
N ARG A 143 -3.84 -0.98 2.58
CA ARG A 143 -2.79 -0.69 1.61
C ARG A 143 -1.51 -1.46 1.91
N ILE A 144 -1.13 -1.57 3.19
CA ILE A 144 0.00 -2.42 3.60
C ILE A 144 -0.28 -3.88 3.22
N ALA A 145 -1.47 -4.39 3.55
CA ALA A 145 -1.86 -5.75 3.18
C ALA A 145 -1.85 -5.98 1.66
N GLU A 146 -2.28 -4.99 0.88
CA GLU A 146 -2.31 -5.07 -0.59
C GLU A 146 -0.90 -5.13 -1.19
N GLU A 147 0.02 -4.31 -0.69
CA GLU A 147 1.42 -4.34 -1.12
C GLU A 147 2.10 -5.65 -0.70
N CYS A 148 1.88 -6.13 0.51
CA CYS A 148 2.39 -7.45 0.92
C CYS A 148 1.86 -8.57 0.02
N TYR A 149 0.55 -8.57 -0.28
CA TYR A 149 -0.06 -9.55 -1.19
C TYR A 149 0.49 -9.47 -2.63
N LYS A 150 0.87 -8.27 -3.11
CA LYS A 150 1.53 -8.15 -4.42
C LYS A 150 2.93 -8.76 -4.39
N GLU A 151 3.67 -8.52 -3.32
CA GLU A 151 5.06 -8.95 -3.15
C GLU A 151 5.19 -10.44 -2.82
N THR A 152 4.12 -11.16 -2.48
CA THR A 152 4.16 -12.63 -2.25
C THR A 152 4.21 -13.46 -3.52
N ARG A 153 4.07 -12.84 -4.69
CA ARG A 153 4.11 -13.51 -5.99
C ARG A 153 5.54 -13.79 -6.44
N SER A 154 5.65 -14.64 -7.47
CA SER A 154 6.91 -14.94 -8.16
C SER A 154 7.64 -13.65 -8.54
N ASN A 155 8.90 -13.51 -8.12
CA ASN A 155 9.75 -12.31 -8.29
C ASN A 155 9.43 -11.11 -7.36
N GLY A 156 8.51 -11.26 -6.41
CA GLY A 156 8.27 -10.27 -5.36
C GLY A 156 9.24 -10.43 -4.18
N GLN A 157 9.34 -9.42 -3.34
CA GLN A 157 10.23 -9.44 -2.17
C GLN A 157 9.81 -10.46 -1.12
N LEU A 158 8.56 -10.94 -1.13
CA LEU A 158 8.02 -11.93 -0.20
C LEU A 158 7.83 -13.29 -0.88
N ASP A 159 8.64 -13.59 -1.91
CA ASP A 159 8.60 -14.86 -2.63
C ASP A 159 8.93 -16.04 -1.68
N PRO A 160 7.98 -16.96 -1.46
CA PRO A 160 8.15 -18.09 -0.53
C PRO A 160 9.32 -19.00 -0.92
N ASP A 161 9.79 -18.98 -2.16
CA ASP A 161 10.92 -19.78 -2.64
C ASP A 161 12.26 -19.29 -2.07
N GLU A 162 12.38 -18.02 -1.68
CA GLU A 162 13.59 -17.50 -1.02
C GLU A 162 13.78 -18.06 0.40
N CYS A 163 12.71 -18.55 1.01
CA CYS A 163 12.74 -19.06 2.36
C CYS A 163 13.22 -20.52 2.36
N GLN A 164 14.51 -20.73 2.54
CA GLN A 164 15.16 -22.06 2.60
C GLN A 164 14.98 -22.80 3.93
N ALA A 165 14.19 -22.27 4.87
CA ALA A 165 13.99 -22.95 6.15
C ALA A 165 13.48 -24.38 5.88
N PRO A 166 14.09 -25.41 6.49
CA PRO A 166 13.53 -26.75 6.46
C PRO A 166 12.19 -26.66 7.18
N PHE A 167 11.11 -26.67 6.42
CA PHE A 167 9.79 -26.87 6.97
C PHE A 167 9.65 -28.37 7.11
N ASP A 168 9.35 -28.85 8.32
CA ASP A 168 9.03 -30.26 8.54
C ASP A 168 8.07 -30.69 7.42
N GLU A 169 8.55 -31.57 6.55
CA GLU A 169 7.70 -32.25 5.58
C GLU A 169 6.51 -32.74 6.39
N ALA A 170 5.31 -32.22 6.09
CA ALA A 170 4.13 -32.54 6.87
C ALA A 170 4.12 -34.05 7.06
N PRO A 171 4.26 -34.57 8.30
CA PRO A 171 4.11 -36.00 8.51
C PRO A 171 2.70 -36.26 8.00
N LEU A 172 2.58 -37.08 6.97
CA LEU A 172 1.32 -37.47 6.36
C LEU A 172 0.31 -37.64 7.49
N SER A 173 -0.65 -36.71 7.59
CA SER A 173 -1.58 -36.68 8.71
C SER A 173 -2.60 -37.80 8.53
N GLY A 174 -2.17 -39.03 8.75
CA GLY A 174 -2.99 -40.15 9.16
C GLY A 174 -2.93 -40.28 10.68
N PRO A 175 -3.96 -40.85 11.33
CA PRO A 175 -3.94 -41.06 12.77
C PRO A 175 -2.74 -41.95 13.09
N HIS A 176 -1.81 -41.43 13.90
CA HIS A 176 -0.61 -42.14 14.29
C HIS A 176 -0.98 -43.36 15.14
N ASP A 177 -1.13 -44.50 14.47
CA ASP A 177 -1.00 -45.82 15.07
C ASP A 177 0.49 -46.20 14.96
N PRO A 178 1.24 -46.31 16.07
CA PRO A 178 2.65 -46.70 16.06
C PRO A 178 2.89 -48.10 15.47
N ASP A 179 1.83 -48.91 15.30
CA ASP A 179 1.88 -50.21 14.65
C ASP A 179 1.47 -50.16 13.16
N TYR A 180 0.91 -49.05 12.67
CA TYR A 180 0.51 -48.89 11.26
C TYR A 180 1.66 -48.35 10.40
N LYS A 181 2.64 -49.23 10.18
CA LYS A 181 3.69 -49.07 9.17
C LYS A 181 3.12 -49.37 7.78
N CYS A 182 2.45 -48.41 7.15
CA CYS A 182 2.00 -48.60 5.77
C CYS A 182 3.23 -48.73 4.86
N LYS A 183 3.30 -49.79 4.05
CA LYS A 183 4.39 -50.06 3.10
C LYS A 183 4.71 -48.85 2.21
N GLU A 184 3.69 -48.07 1.89
CA GLU A 184 3.75 -46.82 1.11
C GLU A 184 4.66 -45.75 1.72
N TYR A 185 4.78 -45.67 3.06
CA TYR A 185 5.67 -44.72 3.74
C TYR A 185 7.15 -45.08 3.56
N TYR A 186 7.48 -46.37 3.71
CA TYR A 186 8.83 -46.86 3.48
C TYR A 186 9.20 -46.84 1.99
N ASP A 187 8.22 -47.05 1.11
CA ASP A 187 8.41 -46.89 -0.33
C ASP A 187 8.62 -45.40 -0.71
N HIS A 188 7.92 -44.44 -0.08
CA HIS A 188 8.16 -43.00 -0.29
C HIS A 188 9.57 -42.57 0.14
N LEU A 189 9.98 -42.89 1.37
CA LEU A 189 11.33 -42.58 1.86
C LEU A 189 12.42 -43.21 1.00
N LYS A 190 12.21 -44.46 0.59
CA LYS A 190 13.16 -45.18 -0.25
C LYS A 190 13.21 -44.62 -1.68
N CYS A 191 12.11 -44.09 -2.20
CA CYS A 191 12.06 -43.40 -3.49
C CYS A 191 12.73 -42.02 -3.45
N LEU A 192 12.66 -41.29 -2.32
CA LEU A 192 13.38 -40.02 -2.15
C LEU A 192 14.91 -40.21 -2.21
N ASP A 193 15.43 -41.32 -1.67
CA ASP A 193 16.87 -41.62 -1.65
C ASP A 193 17.39 -42.27 -2.95
N LEU A 194 16.52 -42.92 -3.72
CA LEU A 194 16.92 -43.70 -4.91
C LEU A 194 16.61 -43.01 -6.24
N ASP A 195 15.63 -42.11 -6.29
CA ASP A 195 15.18 -41.46 -7.52
C ASP A 195 15.22 -39.93 -7.38
N GLU A 196 16.26 -39.34 -7.96
CA GLU A 196 16.47 -37.88 -8.01
C GLU A 196 15.30 -37.14 -8.68
N GLY A 197 14.62 -37.77 -9.65
CA GLY A 197 13.43 -37.23 -10.30
C GLY A 197 12.22 -37.20 -9.36
N TYR A 198 12.04 -38.25 -8.57
CA TYR A 198 10.99 -38.32 -7.56
C TYR A 198 11.21 -37.30 -6.43
N ALA A 199 12.43 -37.24 -5.89
CA ALA A 199 12.82 -36.26 -4.87
C ALA A 199 12.57 -34.83 -5.35
N LYS A 200 12.94 -34.52 -6.60
CA LYS A 200 12.68 -33.23 -7.21
C LYS A 200 11.18 -32.92 -7.33
N SER A 201 10.36 -33.89 -7.76
CA SER A 201 8.91 -33.69 -7.88
C SER A 201 8.23 -33.43 -6.54
N SER A 202 8.65 -34.14 -5.48
CA SER A 202 8.12 -33.95 -4.13
C SER A 202 8.48 -32.57 -3.58
N ALA A 203 9.73 -32.15 -3.79
CA ALA A 203 10.20 -30.81 -3.41
C ALA A 203 9.44 -29.71 -4.16
N ASP A 204 9.18 -29.89 -5.46
CA ASP A 204 8.38 -28.96 -6.26
C ASP A 204 6.93 -28.87 -5.75
N GLU A 205 6.29 -29.99 -5.39
CA GLU A 205 4.95 -29.96 -4.79
C GLU A 205 4.92 -29.25 -3.44
N ALA A 206 5.90 -29.52 -2.57
CA ALA A 206 6.00 -28.85 -1.27
C ALA A 206 6.17 -27.34 -1.43
N ARG A 207 6.97 -26.92 -2.42
CA ARG A 207 7.18 -25.53 -2.82
C ARG A 207 5.89 -24.86 -3.30
N ILE A 208 5.14 -25.52 -4.19
CA ILE A 208 3.83 -25.02 -4.67
C ILE A 208 2.84 -24.87 -3.51
N ARG A 209 2.74 -25.88 -2.64
CA ARG A 209 1.84 -25.86 -1.46
C ARG A 209 2.19 -24.70 -0.53
N LYS A 210 3.48 -24.50 -0.22
CA LYS A 210 3.96 -23.40 0.61
C LYS A 210 3.58 -22.05 0.02
N GLY A 211 3.76 -21.86 -1.29
CA GLY A 211 3.38 -20.62 -1.95
C GLY A 211 1.87 -20.36 -1.95
N GLN A 212 1.06 -21.40 -2.11
CA GLN A 212 -0.40 -21.28 -2.01
C GLN A 212 -0.84 -20.90 -0.59
N ILE A 213 -0.27 -21.51 0.45
CA ILE A 213 -0.55 -21.17 1.85
C ILE A 213 -0.20 -19.71 2.14
N TRP A 214 0.97 -19.27 1.68
CA TRP A 214 1.43 -17.90 1.89
C TRP A 214 0.56 -16.86 1.19
N LEU A 215 0.21 -17.13 -0.07
CA LEU A 215 -0.70 -16.28 -0.85
C LEU A 215 -2.08 -16.22 -0.20
N HIS A 216 -2.62 -17.38 0.20
CA HIS A 216 -3.94 -17.47 0.83
C HIS A 216 -4.00 -16.71 2.16
N TYR A 217 -2.92 -16.77 2.95
CA TYR A 217 -2.80 -16.02 4.19
C TYR A 217 -2.97 -14.49 3.98
N TRP A 218 -2.27 -13.91 3.01
CA TRP A 218 -2.41 -12.48 2.71
C TRP A 218 -3.76 -12.13 2.08
N LEU A 219 -4.34 -13.02 1.28
CA LEU A 219 -5.70 -12.87 0.75
C LEU A 219 -6.73 -12.81 1.89
N GLN A 220 -6.58 -13.68 2.89
CA GLN A 220 -7.43 -13.70 4.07
C GLN A 220 -7.29 -12.39 4.86
N ILE A 221 -6.06 -11.93 5.13
CA ILE A 221 -5.81 -10.63 5.77
C ILE A 221 -6.51 -9.50 5.00
N LEU A 222 -6.37 -9.46 3.67
CA LEU A 222 -6.99 -8.41 2.86
C LEU A 222 -8.51 -8.41 2.97
N ASN A 223 -9.13 -9.58 2.93
CA ASN A 223 -10.57 -9.73 3.04
C ASN A 223 -11.08 -9.36 4.44
N THR A 224 -10.34 -9.66 5.51
CA THR A 224 -10.71 -9.30 6.89
C THR A 224 -10.34 -7.87 7.28
N CYS A 225 -9.40 -7.23 6.58
CA CYS A 225 -8.93 -5.90 6.92
C CYS A 225 -10.02 -4.82 6.76
N PRO A 226 -10.37 -4.05 7.80
CA PRO A 226 -11.40 -3.02 7.71
C PRO A 226 -11.13 -2.01 6.59
N GLY A 227 -12.10 -1.81 5.69
CA GLY A 227 -11.96 -0.90 4.54
C GLY A 227 -11.14 -1.44 3.37
N GLY A 228 -10.63 -2.67 3.45
CA GLY A 228 -9.98 -3.36 2.33
C GLY A 228 -10.97 -3.90 1.30
N PRO A 229 -10.49 -4.30 0.11
CA PRO A 229 -11.33 -4.90 -0.93
C PRO A 229 -11.81 -6.30 -0.52
N THR A 230 -12.79 -6.82 -1.26
CA THR A 230 -13.18 -8.23 -1.21
C THR A 230 -12.76 -8.88 -2.51
N LEU A 231 -11.82 -9.81 -2.43
CA LEU A 231 -11.18 -10.46 -3.56
C LEU A 231 -11.69 -11.88 -3.73
N PHE A 232 -11.95 -12.28 -4.97
CA PHE A 232 -12.15 -13.67 -5.35
C PHE A 232 -10.86 -14.47 -5.17
N SER A 233 -10.98 -15.73 -4.74
CA SER A 233 -9.88 -16.70 -4.77
C SER A 233 -9.22 -16.78 -6.17
N GLU A 234 -7.89 -16.78 -6.20
CA GLU A 234 -7.10 -16.82 -7.44
C GLU A 234 -7.33 -18.09 -8.27
N THR A 235 -7.87 -19.17 -7.67
CA THR A 235 -8.17 -20.43 -8.38
C THR A 235 -9.06 -20.24 -9.61
N VAL A 236 -9.82 -19.14 -9.67
CA VAL A 236 -10.81 -18.87 -10.72
C VAL A 236 -10.36 -17.75 -11.69
N CYS A 237 -9.18 -17.16 -11.49
CA CYS A 237 -8.67 -16.05 -12.31
C CYS A 237 -7.36 -16.43 -13.03
N PRO A 238 -7.42 -17.16 -14.17
CA PRO A 238 -6.22 -17.52 -14.92
C PRO A 238 -5.45 -16.27 -15.40
N VAL A 239 -4.12 -16.38 -15.36
CA VAL A 239 -3.20 -15.31 -15.77
C VAL A 239 -3.32 -15.09 -17.28
N GLY A 240 -3.67 -13.86 -17.69
CA GLY A 240 -3.70 -13.46 -19.11
C GLY A 240 -5.08 -13.13 -19.68
N ASP A 241 -6.15 -13.49 -18.97
CA ASP A 241 -7.54 -13.32 -19.46
C ASP A 241 -8.24 -12.05 -18.97
N MET A 242 -7.55 -11.20 -18.20
CA MET A 242 -8.11 -9.96 -17.66
C MET A 242 -7.97 -8.79 -18.66
N PRO A 243 -9.07 -8.20 -19.13
CA PRO A 243 -9.02 -6.99 -19.96
C PRO A 243 -8.42 -5.82 -19.19
N HIS A 244 -7.62 -4.98 -19.85
CA HIS A 244 -7.08 -3.76 -19.24
C HIS A 244 -8.18 -2.82 -18.75
N TYR A 245 -9.30 -2.73 -19.48
CA TYR A 245 -10.41 -1.86 -19.12
C TYR A 245 -11.70 -2.65 -18.96
N LEU A 246 -12.43 -2.32 -17.89
CA LEU A 246 -13.80 -2.76 -17.69
C LEU A 246 -14.74 -1.56 -17.59
N PHE A 247 -15.97 -1.75 -18.06
CA PHE A 247 -16.99 -0.72 -18.15
C PHE A 247 -18.21 -1.12 -17.31
N ARG A 248 -18.84 -0.14 -16.66
CA ARG A 248 -20.09 -0.33 -15.91
C ARG A 248 -21.04 0.82 -16.19
N VAL A 249 -22.26 0.49 -16.57
CA VAL A 249 -23.37 1.46 -16.64
C VAL A 249 -24.04 1.53 -15.27
N PHE A 250 -24.31 2.74 -14.78
CA PHE A 250 -25.02 2.95 -13.53
C PHE A 250 -25.87 4.22 -13.59
N ASP A 251 -26.87 4.26 -12.71
CA ASP A 251 -27.84 5.33 -12.55
C ASP A 251 -28.43 5.25 -11.13
N HIS A 252 -29.39 6.12 -10.81
CA HIS A 252 -30.03 6.15 -9.49
C HIS A 252 -30.94 4.94 -9.20
N THR A 253 -31.32 4.13 -10.21
CA THR A 253 -32.13 2.91 -10.03
C THR A 253 -31.28 1.65 -9.90
N SER A 254 -29.97 1.76 -10.06
CA SER A 254 -29.03 0.65 -9.92
C SER A 254 -28.95 0.16 -8.47
N THR A 255 -29.03 -1.15 -8.25
CA THR A 255 -29.02 -1.77 -6.90
C THR A 255 -27.68 -1.62 -6.17
N SER A 256 -26.59 -1.50 -6.92
CA SER A 256 -25.27 -1.13 -6.41
C SER A 256 -25.09 0.39 -6.43
N LYS A 257 -24.31 0.95 -5.52
CA LYS A 257 -23.95 2.36 -5.54
C LYS A 257 -22.65 2.52 -6.32
N SER A 258 -22.65 3.41 -7.29
CA SER A 258 -21.47 3.80 -8.03
C SER A 258 -21.42 5.32 -8.08
N ASN A 259 -20.26 5.90 -7.77
CA ASN A 259 -20.00 7.33 -7.91
C ASN A 259 -18.54 7.53 -8.35
N GLU A 260 -18.11 8.80 -8.38
CA GLU A 260 -16.75 9.21 -8.80
C GLU A 260 -15.62 8.55 -8.00
N HIS A 261 -15.89 8.04 -6.80
CA HIS A 261 -14.88 7.59 -5.85
C HIS A 261 -15.07 6.14 -5.39
N MET A 262 -16.20 5.50 -5.68
CA MET A 262 -16.45 4.14 -5.23
C MET A 262 -17.46 3.41 -6.10
N VAL A 263 -17.27 2.09 -6.16
CA VAL A 263 -18.28 1.15 -6.61
C VAL A 263 -18.51 0.15 -5.48
N ALA A 264 -19.75 0.04 -5.01
CA ALA A 264 -20.11 -0.79 -3.87
C ALA A 264 -21.26 -1.72 -4.24
N SER A 265 -21.11 -3.01 -3.93
CA SER A 265 -22.18 -4.00 -4.00
C SER A 265 -23.35 -3.61 -3.09
N GLN A 266 -24.53 -4.18 -3.33
CA GLN A 266 -25.69 -3.94 -2.46
C GLN A 266 -25.41 -4.35 -1.01
N ALA A 267 -24.75 -5.51 -0.81
CA ALA A 267 -24.33 -5.96 0.50
C ALA A 267 -23.38 -4.99 1.20
N SER A 268 -22.47 -4.35 0.46
CA SER A 268 -21.57 -3.36 1.03
C SER A 268 -22.27 -2.08 1.47
N ILE A 269 -23.29 -1.63 0.73
CA ILE A 269 -24.05 -0.40 1.07
C ILE A 269 -24.88 -0.60 2.33
N CYS A 270 -25.51 -1.76 2.46
CA CYS A 270 -26.35 -2.11 3.60
C CYS A 270 -25.56 -2.60 4.81
N GLU A 271 -24.21 -2.61 4.73
CA GLU A 271 -23.31 -3.17 5.75
C GLU A 271 -23.75 -4.59 6.19
N ALA A 272 -24.24 -5.38 5.23
CA ALA A 272 -24.80 -6.68 5.52
C ALA A 272 -23.73 -7.67 5.98
N VAL A 273 -24.14 -8.63 6.82
CA VAL A 273 -23.28 -9.73 7.25
C VAL A 273 -22.81 -10.50 6.01
N GLY A 274 -21.49 -10.62 5.85
CA GLY A 274 -20.88 -11.30 4.70
C GLY A 274 -20.63 -10.41 3.48
N ASN A 275 -20.82 -9.08 3.58
CA ASN A 275 -20.42 -8.14 2.51
C ASN A 275 -18.91 -8.15 2.19
N ARG A 276 -18.10 -8.73 3.07
CA ARG A 276 -16.65 -8.93 2.91
C ARG A 276 -16.24 -10.38 2.69
N THR A 277 -17.21 -11.27 2.52
CA THR A 277 -16.95 -12.70 2.27
C THR A 277 -16.85 -12.96 0.78
N ASP A 278 -15.75 -13.59 0.36
CA ASP A 278 -15.57 -14.10 -1.00
C ASP A 278 -16.73 -15.05 -1.34
N LEU A 279 -17.27 -14.93 -2.56
CA LEU A 279 -18.32 -15.81 -3.07
C LEU A 279 -17.94 -17.28 -2.91
N LEU A 280 -16.67 -17.62 -3.18
CA LEU A 280 -16.19 -19.00 -3.21
C LEU A 280 -15.93 -19.58 -1.81
N SER A 281 -15.82 -18.71 -0.80
CA SER A 281 -15.73 -19.07 0.62
C SER A 281 -17.09 -19.28 1.28
N LEU A 282 -18.19 -18.92 0.63
CA LEU A 282 -19.54 -19.24 1.11
C LEU A 282 -19.83 -20.74 1.04
N ASP A 283 -20.87 -21.17 1.76
CA ASP A 283 -21.50 -22.46 1.51
C ASP A 283 -21.80 -22.61 0.00
N LYS A 284 -21.52 -23.77 -0.57
CA LYS A 284 -21.55 -23.95 -2.03
C LYS A 284 -22.95 -23.75 -2.60
N GLN A 285 -24.01 -24.11 -1.88
CA GLN A 285 -25.38 -23.84 -2.33
C GLN A 285 -25.72 -22.35 -2.22
N ALA A 286 -25.26 -21.67 -1.17
CA ALA A 286 -25.41 -20.23 -1.04
C ALA A 286 -24.67 -19.47 -2.17
N ALA A 287 -23.44 -19.88 -2.51
CA ALA A 287 -22.66 -19.31 -3.60
C ALA A 287 -23.35 -19.47 -4.97
N VAL A 288 -23.80 -20.69 -5.28
CA VAL A 288 -24.58 -21.00 -6.49
C VAL A 288 -25.83 -20.14 -6.57
N GLY A 289 -26.59 -20.05 -5.47
CA GLY A 289 -27.81 -19.26 -5.40
C GLY A 289 -27.55 -17.76 -5.60
N MET A 290 -26.49 -17.21 -4.99
CA MET A 290 -26.12 -15.81 -5.15
C MET A 290 -25.71 -15.50 -6.60
N LEU A 291 -24.86 -16.33 -7.21
CA LEU A 291 -24.41 -16.15 -8.59
C LEU A 291 -25.58 -16.25 -9.57
N TYR A 292 -26.43 -17.26 -9.41
CA TYR A 292 -27.61 -17.47 -10.27
C TYR A 292 -28.58 -16.28 -10.21
N LYS A 293 -28.93 -15.82 -9.00
CA LYS A 293 -29.82 -14.67 -8.82
C LYS A 293 -29.22 -13.40 -9.42
N HIS A 294 -27.92 -13.17 -9.19
CA HIS A 294 -27.21 -12.02 -9.74
C HIS A 294 -27.22 -12.00 -11.27
N LEU A 295 -26.87 -13.12 -11.91
CA LEU A 295 -26.81 -13.22 -13.37
C LEU A 295 -28.18 -13.17 -14.06
N LYS A 296 -29.26 -13.59 -13.38
CA LYS A 296 -30.63 -13.39 -13.87
C LYS A 296 -31.22 -12.01 -13.58
N TRP A 297 -30.44 -11.13 -12.94
CA TRP A 297 -30.90 -9.83 -12.45
C TRP A 297 -32.16 -9.94 -11.57
N PHE A 298 -32.26 -11.02 -10.80
CA PHE A 298 -33.31 -11.14 -9.81
C PHE A 298 -33.03 -10.19 -8.65
N THR A 299 -34.07 -9.52 -8.18
CA THR A 299 -33.99 -8.71 -6.99
C THR A 299 -33.67 -9.59 -5.79
N PHE A 300 -32.72 -9.15 -4.98
CA PHE A 300 -32.49 -9.74 -3.67
C PHE A 300 -33.60 -9.22 -2.75
N ASP A 301 -34.77 -9.87 -2.82
CA ASP A 301 -35.97 -9.45 -2.06
C ASP A 301 -35.79 -9.63 -0.55
N ASP A 302 -34.80 -10.42 -0.12
CA ASP A 302 -34.44 -10.59 1.28
C ASP A 302 -33.41 -9.51 1.70
N PRO A 303 -33.80 -8.54 2.55
CA PRO A 303 -32.89 -7.51 3.05
C PRO A 303 -31.73 -8.09 3.88
N LYS A 304 -31.84 -9.34 4.35
CA LYS A 304 -30.82 -10.02 5.16
C LYS A 304 -29.75 -10.73 4.33
N ALA A 305 -29.97 -10.91 3.03
CA ALA A 305 -29.03 -11.57 2.12
C ALA A 305 -28.87 -10.80 0.80
N PRO A 306 -28.51 -9.50 0.84
CA PRO A 306 -28.27 -8.73 -0.38
C PRO A 306 -27.10 -9.30 -1.19
N GLY A 307 -27.13 -9.13 -2.50
CA GLY A 307 -26.06 -9.58 -3.39
C GLY A 307 -24.74 -8.85 -3.10
N ASN A 308 -23.67 -9.62 -2.94
CA ASN A 308 -22.31 -9.07 -2.80
C ASN A 308 -21.57 -8.94 -4.14
N LEU A 309 -22.29 -8.92 -5.26
CA LEU A 309 -21.71 -8.94 -6.60
C LEU A 309 -22.04 -7.67 -7.37
N THR A 310 -21.15 -7.26 -8.26
CA THR A 310 -21.27 -6.08 -9.12
C THR A 310 -20.81 -6.44 -10.52
N SER A 311 -21.68 -6.29 -11.53
CA SER A 311 -21.36 -6.61 -12.93
C SER A 311 -20.53 -5.55 -13.65
N TRP A 312 -19.67 -6.01 -14.53
CA TRP A 312 -18.82 -5.23 -15.42
C TRP A 312 -18.84 -5.88 -16.80
N THR A 313 -18.56 -5.11 -17.84
CA THR A 313 -18.37 -5.64 -19.19
C THR A 313 -17.00 -5.24 -19.72
N SER A 314 -16.38 -6.09 -20.52
CA SER A 314 -15.18 -5.74 -21.29
C SER A 314 -15.48 -4.97 -22.58
N SER A 315 -16.75 -4.81 -22.95
CA SER A 315 -17.17 -4.17 -24.20
C SER A 315 -17.78 -2.79 -23.97
N LEU A 316 -17.04 -1.74 -24.33
CA LEU A 316 -17.56 -0.36 -24.32
C LEU A 316 -18.81 -0.20 -25.18
N LEU A 317 -18.85 -0.87 -26.34
CA LEU A 317 -20.02 -0.82 -27.22
C LEU A 317 -21.26 -1.41 -26.53
N TYR A 318 -21.11 -2.53 -25.82
CA TYR A 318 -22.19 -3.12 -25.03
C TYR A 318 -22.63 -2.17 -23.91
N ALA A 319 -21.69 -1.54 -23.20
CA ALA A 319 -22.01 -0.55 -22.17
C ALA A 319 -22.81 0.63 -22.73
N ILE A 320 -22.44 1.18 -23.89
CA ILE A 320 -23.19 2.25 -24.57
C ILE A 320 -24.59 1.78 -24.98
N GLN A 321 -24.70 0.59 -25.58
CA GLN A 321 -25.99 0.02 -25.96
C GLN A 321 -26.90 -0.19 -24.74
N TYR A 322 -26.34 -0.68 -23.65
CA TYR A 322 -27.05 -0.91 -22.40
C TYR A 322 -27.49 0.42 -21.76
N ALA A 323 -26.64 1.46 -21.78
CA ALA A 323 -27.02 2.80 -21.33
C ALA A 323 -28.20 3.37 -22.13
N ILE A 324 -28.17 3.26 -23.46
CA ILE A 324 -29.28 3.67 -24.34
C ILE A 324 -30.55 2.86 -24.04
N TYR A 325 -30.42 1.55 -23.83
CA TYR A 325 -31.54 0.70 -23.44
C TYR A 325 -32.16 1.13 -22.11
N ARG A 326 -31.35 1.43 -21.07
CA ARG A 326 -31.83 1.92 -19.77
C ARG A 326 -32.60 3.24 -19.91
N CYS A 327 -32.08 4.19 -20.70
CA CYS A 327 -32.79 5.45 -21.01
C CYS A 327 -34.18 5.18 -21.61
N HIS A 328 -34.28 4.22 -22.52
CA HIS A 328 -35.55 3.92 -23.20
C HIS A 328 -36.51 3.06 -22.39
N LYS A 329 -36.01 2.05 -21.67
CA LYS A 329 -36.82 1.09 -20.90
C LYS A 329 -37.32 1.70 -19.61
N ASP A 330 -36.45 2.39 -18.90
CA ASP A 330 -36.73 2.93 -17.56
C ASP A 330 -37.14 4.42 -17.61
N ALA A 331 -37.28 4.98 -18.82
CA ALA A 331 -37.59 6.40 -19.05
C ALA A 331 -36.65 7.37 -18.32
N LEU A 332 -35.39 6.98 -18.16
CA LEU A 332 -34.35 7.79 -17.53
C LEU A 332 -33.88 8.90 -18.48
N ASP A 333 -33.57 10.08 -17.93
CA ASP A 333 -32.87 11.11 -18.68
C ASP A 333 -31.46 10.61 -19.02
N PRO A 334 -30.98 10.77 -20.27
CA PRO A 334 -29.59 10.46 -20.61
C PRO A 334 -28.54 11.11 -19.69
N SER A 335 -28.83 12.24 -19.05
CA SER A 335 -27.92 12.86 -18.07
C SER A 335 -27.78 12.07 -16.77
N ASP A 336 -28.73 11.20 -16.46
CA ASP A 336 -28.78 10.41 -15.22
C ASP A 336 -28.12 9.04 -15.37
N VAL A 337 -27.79 8.63 -16.61
CA VAL A 337 -27.14 7.35 -16.92
C VAL A 337 -25.66 7.59 -17.19
N ASN A 338 -24.81 6.96 -16.37
CA ASN A 338 -23.37 7.15 -16.39
C ASN A 338 -22.65 5.87 -16.78
N ILE A 339 -21.50 6.01 -17.45
CA ILE A 339 -20.59 4.90 -17.74
C ILE A 339 -19.29 5.13 -16.98
N CYS A 340 -18.98 4.21 -16.06
CA CYS A 340 -17.70 4.13 -15.36
C CYS A 340 -16.74 3.25 -16.16
N VAL A 341 -15.46 3.63 -16.16
CA VAL A 341 -14.34 2.86 -16.72
C VAL A 341 -13.31 2.63 -15.63
N VAL A 342 -12.85 1.39 -15.48
CA VAL A 342 -11.75 1.05 -14.58
C VAL A 342 -10.58 0.47 -15.36
N ASP A 343 -9.37 0.85 -14.96
CA ASP A 343 -8.13 0.21 -15.38
C ASP A 343 -7.82 -0.93 -14.41
N THR A 344 -7.98 -2.18 -14.85
CA THR A 344 -7.86 -3.37 -14.00
C THR A 344 -6.45 -3.57 -13.47
N THR A 345 -5.42 -2.99 -14.10
CA THR A 345 -4.02 -3.12 -13.63
C THR A 345 -3.77 -2.31 -12.36
N LYS A 346 -4.68 -1.39 -12.00
CA LYS A 346 -4.60 -0.58 -10.77
C LYS A 346 -5.26 -1.25 -9.56
N PHE A 347 -5.86 -2.42 -9.76
CA PHE A 347 -6.53 -3.19 -8.72
C PHE A 347 -5.74 -4.45 -8.38
N PRO A 348 -5.82 -4.95 -7.13
CA PRO A 348 -5.27 -6.26 -6.80
C PRO A 348 -5.91 -7.34 -7.67
N ARG A 349 -5.15 -8.38 -8.04
CA ARG A 349 -5.76 -9.55 -8.71
C ARG A 349 -6.78 -10.19 -7.77
N GLY A 350 -7.76 -10.86 -8.35
CA GLY A 350 -8.94 -11.33 -7.62
C GLY A 350 -10.00 -10.25 -7.39
N GLN A 351 -9.72 -8.96 -7.68
CA GLN A 351 -10.75 -7.92 -7.57
C GLN A 351 -11.90 -8.13 -8.56
N PHE A 352 -11.57 -8.64 -9.74
CA PHE A 352 -12.50 -8.96 -10.81
C PHE A 352 -12.34 -10.42 -11.20
N ALA A 353 -13.46 -11.09 -11.46
CA ALA A 353 -13.49 -12.46 -11.98
C ALA A 353 -14.46 -12.54 -13.16
N ARG A 354 -14.10 -13.30 -14.19
CA ARG A 354 -15.01 -13.55 -15.32
C ARG A 354 -16.15 -14.44 -14.85
N ASP A 355 -17.37 -14.13 -15.25
CA ASP A 355 -18.55 -14.89 -14.86
C ASP A 355 -18.46 -16.36 -15.28
N ALA A 356 -17.95 -16.65 -16.49
CA ALA A 356 -17.80 -18.00 -17.01
C ALA A 356 -16.91 -18.88 -16.13
N HIS A 357 -15.83 -18.33 -15.56
CA HIS A 357 -14.97 -19.10 -14.66
C HIS A 357 -15.67 -19.39 -13.33
N LEU A 358 -16.41 -18.41 -12.78
CA LEU A 358 -17.21 -18.62 -11.56
C LEU A 358 -18.33 -19.65 -11.79
N ILE A 359 -18.96 -19.62 -12.96
CA ILE A 359 -19.97 -20.60 -13.36
C ILE A 359 -19.34 -21.99 -13.47
N SER A 360 -18.19 -22.13 -14.13
CA SER A 360 -17.48 -23.41 -14.27
C SER A 360 -17.11 -24.00 -12.91
N GLU A 361 -16.59 -23.18 -11.99
CA GLU A 361 -16.22 -23.59 -10.63
C GLU A 361 -17.44 -24.07 -9.82
N LEU A 362 -18.58 -23.37 -9.95
CA LEU A 362 -19.78 -23.67 -9.19
C LEU A 362 -20.74 -24.67 -9.86
N MET A 363 -20.45 -25.08 -11.11
CA MET A 363 -21.34 -25.93 -11.92
C MET A 363 -21.63 -27.28 -11.25
N SER A 364 -20.63 -27.92 -10.66
CA SER A 364 -20.77 -29.24 -10.02
C SER A 364 -21.79 -29.21 -8.89
N TYR A 365 -21.88 -28.10 -8.18
CA TYR A 365 -22.80 -27.88 -7.06
C TYR A 365 -24.22 -27.47 -7.50
N ALA A 366 -24.40 -27.04 -8.74
CA ALA A 366 -25.70 -26.68 -9.32
C ALA A 366 -26.51 -27.88 -9.83
N THR A 367 -25.90 -29.08 -9.89
CA THR A 367 -26.49 -30.30 -10.50
C THR A 367 -27.79 -30.76 -9.84
N GLY A 368 -28.01 -30.42 -8.56
CA GLY A 368 -29.26 -30.72 -7.84
C GLY A 368 -30.41 -29.73 -8.08
N ILE A 369 -30.19 -28.65 -8.85
CA ILE A 369 -31.18 -27.61 -9.11
C ILE A 369 -31.32 -27.44 -10.64
N PRO A 370 -32.32 -28.09 -11.26
CA PRO A 370 -32.44 -28.14 -12.73
C PRO A 370 -32.44 -26.76 -13.41
N ASP A 371 -33.15 -25.79 -12.85
CA ASP A 371 -33.23 -24.44 -13.43
C ASP A 371 -31.87 -23.71 -13.41
N VAL A 372 -31.09 -23.89 -12.35
CA VAL A 372 -29.78 -23.24 -12.19
C VAL A 372 -28.75 -23.89 -13.10
N SER A 373 -28.65 -25.22 -13.07
CA SER A 373 -27.72 -25.96 -13.92
C SER A 373 -28.00 -25.75 -15.42
N ASN A 374 -29.27 -25.72 -15.83
CA ASN A 374 -29.64 -25.42 -17.22
C ASN A 374 -29.27 -23.98 -17.61
N PHE A 375 -29.48 -23.01 -16.72
CA PHE A 375 -29.09 -21.62 -16.98
C PHE A 375 -27.56 -21.44 -17.07
N PHE A 376 -26.81 -22.05 -16.16
CA PHE A 376 -25.34 -22.03 -16.20
C PHE A 376 -24.82 -22.69 -17.48
N ARG A 377 -25.35 -23.85 -17.85
CA ARG A 377 -24.98 -24.54 -19.10
C ARG A 377 -25.28 -23.67 -20.31
N PHE A 378 -26.46 -23.07 -20.35
CA PHE A 378 -26.84 -22.12 -21.40
C PHE A 378 -25.87 -20.94 -21.51
N ARG A 379 -25.40 -20.36 -20.40
CA ARG A 379 -24.42 -19.26 -20.40
C ARG A 379 -23.05 -19.68 -20.91
N LEU A 380 -22.61 -20.91 -20.61
CA LEU A 380 -21.31 -21.41 -21.06
C LEU A 380 -21.32 -21.85 -22.54
N GLU A 381 -22.41 -22.47 -23.00
CA GLU A 381 -22.47 -23.08 -24.34
C GLU A 381 -22.96 -22.13 -25.44
N ASN A 382 -23.70 -21.07 -25.09
CA ASN A 382 -24.30 -20.18 -26.06
C ASN A 382 -23.49 -18.90 -26.25
N GLU A 383 -22.58 -18.91 -27.23
CA GLU A 383 -21.72 -17.77 -27.59
C GLU A 383 -22.50 -16.47 -27.85
N LYS A 384 -23.78 -16.56 -28.26
CA LYS A 384 -24.62 -15.36 -28.51
C LYS A 384 -24.96 -14.60 -27.23
N TYR A 385 -24.87 -15.25 -26.08
CA TYR A 385 -25.11 -14.67 -24.76
C TYR A 385 -23.81 -14.33 -24.05
N TYR A 386 -22.67 -14.47 -24.73
CA TYR A 386 -21.39 -14.07 -24.22
C TYR A 386 -21.23 -12.55 -24.30
N ASN A 387 -21.52 -11.86 -23.19
CA ASN A 387 -21.44 -10.41 -23.04
C ASN A 387 -20.07 -9.91 -22.51
N GLY A 388 -19.09 -10.81 -22.38
CA GLY A 388 -17.79 -10.50 -21.78
C GLY A 388 -17.95 -9.96 -20.36
N GLU A 389 -18.81 -10.60 -19.56
CA GLU A 389 -19.16 -10.15 -18.22
C GLU A 389 -18.09 -10.53 -17.19
N PHE A 390 -17.77 -9.55 -16.34
CA PHE A 390 -16.89 -9.69 -15.20
C PHE A 390 -17.65 -9.26 -13.96
N LEU A 391 -17.33 -9.86 -12.83
CA LEU A 391 -17.93 -9.55 -11.54
C LEU A 391 -16.85 -9.00 -10.61
N SER A 392 -17.22 -8.07 -9.72
CA SER A 392 -16.44 -7.69 -8.53
C SER A 392 -17.28 -7.88 -7.27
N GLN A 393 -16.65 -7.90 -6.09
CA GLN A 393 -17.34 -8.06 -4.81
C GLN A 393 -17.10 -6.91 -3.85
N GLY A 394 -18.01 -6.73 -2.90
CA GLY A 394 -17.85 -5.80 -1.79
C GLY A 394 -17.72 -4.33 -2.22
N LEU A 395 -16.82 -3.63 -1.54
CA LEU A 395 -16.49 -2.22 -1.79
C LEU A 395 -15.20 -2.11 -2.59
N ASN A 396 -15.27 -1.41 -3.73
CA ASN A 396 -14.12 -1.00 -4.52
C ASN A 396 -13.84 0.48 -4.24
N SER A 397 -13.14 0.74 -3.13
CA SER A 397 -12.80 2.10 -2.64
C SER A 397 -11.64 2.76 -3.40
N THR A 398 -10.98 2.02 -4.29
CA THR A 398 -9.69 2.40 -4.88
C THR A 398 -9.76 3.27 -6.14
N MET A 399 -10.92 3.85 -6.46
CA MET A 399 -11.00 4.88 -7.53
C MET A 399 -10.17 6.14 -7.19
N GLN A 400 -9.72 6.32 -5.93
CA GLN A 400 -8.75 7.35 -5.54
C GLN A 400 -7.29 7.07 -5.96
N LYS A 401 -6.96 5.91 -6.55
CA LYS A 401 -5.58 5.53 -6.93
C LYS A 401 -4.94 6.34 -8.08
N ALA A 402 -5.53 7.47 -8.48
CA ALA A 402 -4.89 8.43 -9.39
C ALA A 402 -5.13 9.86 -8.89
N GLY A 403 -4.27 10.37 -8.00
CA GLY A 403 -4.48 11.73 -7.52
C GLY A 403 -3.52 12.31 -6.50
N THR A 404 -2.23 11.97 -6.49
CA THR A 404 -1.21 12.83 -5.86
C THR A 404 -0.01 13.18 -6.74
N HIS A 405 0.08 12.66 -7.96
CA HIS A 405 1.05 13.12 -8.95
C HIS A 405 0.32 13.36 -10.28
N GLY A 406 0.25 14.63 -10.69
CA GLY A 406 -0.28 15.05 -11.99
C GLY A 406 -1.81 15.22 -12.05
N ARG A 407 -2.28 16.47 -11.88
CA ARG A 407 -3.49 16.89 -12.61
C ARG A 407 -3.16 16.70 -14.10
N ASN A 408 -4.00 15.97 -14.83
CA ASN A 408 -3.96 15.76 -16.30
C ASN A 408 -3.37 14.46 -16.85
N GLU A 409 -3.62 13.30 -16.24
CA GLU A 409 -3.48 12.03 -16.98
C GLU A 409 -4.79 11.25 -16.97
N PHE A 410 -5.57 11.47 -18.06
CA PHE A 410 -6.67 10.63 -18.54
C PHE A 410 -7.85 10.35 -17.58
N TRP A 411 -8.52 11.41 -17.14
CA TRP A 411 -9.93 11.33 -16.72
C TRP A 411 -10.77 12.21 -17.63
N SER A 412 -11.04 11.75 -18.86
CA SER A 412 -12.19 12.29 -19.59
C SER A 412 -13.44 11.70 -18.95
N TYR A 413 -14.08 12.45 -18.06
CA TYR A 413 -15.53 12.35 -17.94
C TYR A 413 -16.09 12.63 -19.33
N GLY A 414 -16.33 11.57 -20.08
CA GLY A 414 -17.34 11.64 -21.11
C GLY A 414 -18.67 11.80 -20.40
N ARG A 415 -19.04 13.04 -20.03
CA ARG A 415 -20.42 13.46 -20.27
C ARG A 415 -20.58 13.40 -21.78
N TYR A 416 -20.77 12.19 -22.29
CA TYR A 416 -21.36 12.06 -23.60
C TYR A 416 -22.80 12.52 -23.38
N GLY A 417 -23.01 13.83 -23.55
CA GLY A 417 -24.28 14.37 -23.94
C GLY A 417 -24.61 13.78 -25.31
N LEU A 418 -24.94 12.49 -25.32
CA LEU A 418 -25.55 11.82 -26.44
C LEU A 418 -26.92 12.48 -26.55
N LEU A 419 -26.97 13.49 -27.44
CA LEU A 419 -28.13 14.30 -27.84
C LEU A 419 -28.37 15.61 -27.07
N SER A 420 -27.38 16.54 -27.04
CA SER A 420 -27.67 17.96 -26.72
C SER A 420 -28.02 18.82 -27.94
N SER A 421 -28.27 18.21 -29.10
CA SER A 421 -28.94 18.88 -30.23
C SER A 421 -30.16 18.06 -30.62
N THR A 422 -31.29 18.75 -30.79
CA THR A 422 -32.56 18.20 -31.26
C THR A 422 -32.33 17.16 -32.37
N PRO A 423 -32.66 15.87 -32.15
CA PRO A 423 -32.39 14.85 -33.16
C PRO A 423 -33.30 15.09 -34.38
N PRO A 424 -32.81 14.85 -35.62
CA PRO A 424 -33.70 14.75 -36.76
C PRO A 424 -34.69 13.62 -36.49
N LYS A 425 -36.00 13.89 -36.64
CA LYS A 425 -37.08 12.93 -36.40
C LYS A 425 -36.79 11.64 -37.18
N MET A 426 -36.31 10.60 -36.50
CA MET A 426 -36.22 9.26 -37.08
C MET A 426 -37.63 8.81 -37.43
N SER A 427 -37.79 8.32 -38.65
CA SER A 427 -39.08 7.78 -39.11
C SER A 427 -39.47 6.57 -38.26
N SER A 428 -40.77 6.36 -38.08
CA SER A 428 -41.33 5.22 -37.35
C SER A 428 -40.82 3.86 -37.89
N ALA A 429 -40.41 3.80 -39.16
CA ALA A 429 -39.81 2.63 -39.79
C ALA A 429 -38.36 2.36 -39.34
N GLN A 430 -37.56 3.40 -39.06
CA GLN A 430 -36.20 3.25 -38.54
C GLN A 430 -36.21 2.84 -37.05
N GLN A 431 -37.14 3.40 -36.27
CA GLN A 431 -37.38 2.97 -34.88
C GLN A 431 -37.82 1.51 -34.80
N ARG A 432 -38.62 1.05 -35.76
CA ARG A 432 -39.08 -0.34 -35.83
C ARG A 432 -37.95 -1.33 -36.22
N ARG A 433 -37.04 -0.95 -37.13
CA ARG A 433 -35.87 -1.78 -37.49
C ARG A 433 -34.84 -1.89 -36.36
N LEU A 434 -34.63 -0.83 -35.58
CA LEU A 434 -33.82 -0.88 -34.36
C LEU A 434 -34.47 -1.78 -33.29
N ARG A 435 -35.79 -1.66 -33.07
CA ARG A 435 -36.57 -2.54 -32.17
C ARG A 435 -36.51 -4.02 -32.56
N GLU A 436 -36.63 -4.34 -33.85
CA GLU A 436 -36.73 -5.74 -34.31
C GLU A 436 -35.36 -6.42 -34.49
N GLY A 437 -34.27 -5.66 -34.75
CA GLY A 437 -32.92 -6.20 -34.97
C GLY A 437 -31.99 -6.23 -33.75
N VAL A 438 -32.14 -5.26 -32.83
CA VAL A 438 -31.21 -5.06 -31.69
C VAL A 438 -31.81 -5.55 -30.37
N PHE A 439 -33.12 -5.40 -30.15
CA PHE A 439 -33.73 -5.66 -28.84
C PHE A 439 -34.29 -7.07 -28.62
N LYS A 440 -34.27 -7.96 -29.63
CA LYS A 440 -34.48 -9.41 -29.40
C LYS A 440 -33.27 -10.11 -28.75
N LYS A 441 -32.16 -9.38 -28.54
CA LYS A 441 -30.86 -9.92 -28.11
C LYS A 441 -30.34 -9.35 -26.79
N LEU A 442 -31.09 -8.45 -26.15
CA LEU A 442 -30.84 -8.02 -24.78
C LEU A 442 -31.84 -8.76 -23.86
N PRO A 443 -31.43 -9.19 -22.66
CA PRO A 443 -32.33 -9.88 -21.72
C PRO A 443 -33.56 -9.05 -21.33
#